data_AF-A0A7S0XRC5-F1
#
_entry.id   AF-A0A7S0XRC5-F1
#
_cell.length_a   1.000
_cell.length_b   1.000
_cell.length_c   1.000
_cell.angle_alpha   90.00
_cell.angle_beta   90.00
_cell.angle_gamma   90.00
#
_symmetry.space_group_name_H-M   'P 1'
#
loop_
_entity.id
_entity.type
_entity.pdbx_description
1 polymer ?
#
loop_
_entity_poly.entity_id
_entity_poly.type
_entity_poly.pdbx_seq_one_letter_code
_entity_poly.pdbx_strand_id
1 'polypeptide(L)'
;ATAQKKERREREEEGIYPGERRMQRTLRVAAAGQAAARNALPRAGVRVGRKAAKVAFTQRREMATNKPSRHPLPEKWVKAANKEIKAEDADTKLIWHTAEGIAIKPVYTRKDIEGEGIDEEELPGEFPFTRGPRTTMYTHRPWTVRQYAGFSTAEETNKFYRKAVAAGQQGLSVAFDLATHRGYDSDHQRVVGDVGMAGVAIDSVEDVKILFDEIPLEKMSVSMTMNGAVLPIMAFYVVAAEEQGVPLEKLTGTIQNDVLKEFMVRNTYIYPPQPSLRIISDIMSYTSINMPKFNSISISGYHMQEAGAPANL
;
A
#
# COMPACT_ATOMS: atom_id res chain seq x y z
N ALA A 1 42.49 -20.67 4.31
CA ALA A 1 41.97 -20.85 2.94
C ALA A 1 40.70 -21.72 2.86
N THR A 2 40.50 -22.70 3.76
CA THR A 2 39.38 -23.65 3.68
C THR A 2 38.10 -23.21 4.41
N ALA A 3 38.20 -22.37 5.44
CA ALA A 3 37.04 -21.82 6.17
C ALA A 3 36.29 -20.73 5.38
N GLN A 4 37.03 -19.81 4.73
CA GLN A 4 36.45 -18.74 3.90
C GLN A 4 35.74 -19.24 2.64
N LYS A 5 36.12 -20.42 2.11
CA LYS A 5 35.40 -21.04 0.98
C LYS A 5 34.08 -21.69 1.41
N LYS A 6 33.93 -22.10 2.67
CA LYS A 6 32.70 -22.71 3.20
C LYS A 6 31.66 -21.63 3.52
N GLU A 7 32.06 -20.53 4.13
CA GLU A 7 31.20 -19.34 4.33
C GLU A 7 30.69 -18.73 3.02
N ARG A 8 31.47 -18.80 1.94
CA ARG A 8 31.07 -18.26 0.64
C ARG A 8 30.03 -19.14 -0.06
N ARG A 9 30.08 -20.46 0.18
CA ARG A 9 29.11 -21.43 -0.36
C ARG A 9 27.78 -21.39 0.40
N GLU A 10 27.83 -21.22 1.71
CA GLU A 10 26.63 -21.06 2.55
C GLU A 10 25.90 -19.72 2.27
N ARG A 11 26.61 -18.69 1.77
CA ARG A 11 26.00 -17.41 1.34
C ARG A 11 25.37 -17.42 -0.05
N GLU A 12 25.64 -18.43 -0.87
CA GLU A 12 25.03 -18.58 -2.20
C GLU A 12 23.76 -19.44 -2.17
N GLU A 13 23.56 -20.25 -1.12
CA GLU A 13 22.36 -21.10 -0.95
C GLU A 13 21.18 -20.42 -0.22
N GLU A 14 21.42 -19.32 0.49
CA GLU A 14 20.36 -18.50 1.10
C GLU A 14 20.14 -17.20 0.30
N GLY A 15 19.23 -17.24 -0.68
CA GLY A 15 18.90 -16.12 -1.57
C GLY A 15 18.20 -14.91 -0.90
N ILE A 16 18.83 -14.31 0.11
CA ILE A 16 18.37 -13.08 0.77
C ILE A 16 19.51 -12.07 0.80
N TYR A 17 19.37 -10.99 0.03
CA TYR A 17 20.40 -9.97 -0.12
C TYR A 17 20.63 -9.22 1.20
N PRO A 18 21.88 -8.84 1.56
CA PRO A 18 22.20 -8.16 2.82
C PRO A 18 21.42 -6.85 3.08
N GLY A 19 20.91 -6.19 2.03
CA GLY A 19 20.10 -4.98 2.13
C GLY A 19 18.69 -5.19 2.70
N GLU A 20 18.07 -6.34 2.46
CA GLU A 20 16.70 -6.64 2.90
C GLU A 20 16.60 -6.79 4.42
N ARG A 21 17.62 -7.41 5.03
CA ARG A 21 17.73 -7.55 6.50
C ARG A 21 17.89 -6.21 7.21
N ARG A 22 18.53 -5.22 6.57
CA ARG A 22 18.69 -3.88 7.15
C ARG A 22 17.37 -3.11 7.13
N MET A 23 16.65 -3.18 6.01
CA MET A 23 15.35 -2.51 5.82
C MET A 23 14.25 -3.05 6.75
N GLN A 24 14.15 -4.39 6.91
CA GLN A 24 13.19 -5.00 7.83
C GLN A 24 13.48 -4.67 9.31
N ARG A 25 14.75 -4.47 9.67
CA ARG A 25 15.13 -4.01 11.03
C ARG A 25 14.73 -2.56 11.26
N THR A 26 14.93 -1.68 10.28
CA THR A 26 14.55 -0.26 10.39
C THR A 26 13.04 -0.07 10.58
N LEU A 27 12.22 -0.85 9.86
CA LEU A 27 10.76 -0.83 10.00
C LEU A 27 10.30 -1.23 11.42
N ARG A 28 10.99 -2.19 12.07
CA ARG A 28 10.66 -2.61 13.45
C ARG A 28 11.03 -1.56 14.50
N VAL A 29 12.10 -0.78 14.29
CA VAL A 29 12.51 0.28 15.23
C VAL A 29 11.57 1.48 15.17
N ALA A 30 11.09 1.84 13.97
CA ALA A 30 10.06 2.88 13.80
C ALA A 30 8.75 2.54 14.53
N ALA A 31 8.36 1.26 14.56
CA ALA A 31 7.16 0.80 15.27
C ALA A 31 7.30 0.90 16.81
N ALA A 32 8.50 0.74 17.37
CA ALA A 32 8.73 0.74 18.82
C ALA A 32 8.65 2.15 19.44
N GLY A 33 9.09 3.19 18.72
CA GLY A 33 9.00 4.58 19.18
C GLY A 33 7.57 5.14 19.25
N GLN A 34 6.62 4.51 18.56
CA GLN A 34 5.23 4.96 18.42
C GLN A 34 4.33 4.61 19.61
N ALA A 35 4.72 3.68 20.48
CA ALA A 35 3.91 3.27 21.63
C ALA A 35 3.76 4.37 22.71
N ALA A 36 4.73 5.29 22.81
CA ALA A 36 4.78 6.28 23.88
C ALA A 36 3.87 7.52 23.66
N ALA A 37 3.45 7.81 22.42
CA ALA A 37 2.71 9.04 22.08
C ALA A 37 1.17 8.92 22.20
N ARG A 38 0.65 7.73 22.55
CA ARG A 38 -0.80 7.41 22.53
C ARG A 38 -1.67 8.14 23.57
N ASN A 39 -1.10 8.79 24.59
CA ASN A 39 -1.85 9.19 25.79
C ASN A 39 -2.34 10.65 25.86
N ALA A 40 -2.22 11.45 24.81
CA ALA A 40 -2.70 12.82 24.84
C ALA A 40 -3.37 13.21 23.53
N LEU A 41 -4.71 13.30 23.50
CA LEU A 41 -5.51 14.27 22.73
C LEU A 41 -7.03 14.06 22.95
N PRO A 42 -7.82 15.13 23.18
CA PRO A 42 -9.26 15.05 23.42
C PRO A 42 -10.11 15.06 22.13
N ARG A 43 -11.31 14.48 22.22
CA ARG A 43 -12.26 14.31 21.11
C ARG A 43 -13.16 15.54 20.90
N ALA A 44 -13.29 16.02 19.67
CA ALA A 44 -14.31 16.98 19.25
C ALA A 44 -15.13 16.41 18.07
N GLY A 45 -16.46 16.48 18.17
CA GLY A 45 -17.39 15.89 17.21
C GLY A 45 -17.84 16.84 16.11
N VAL A 46 -18.03 16.32 14.89
CA VAL A 46 -18.60 17.05 13.75
C VAL A 46 -19.80 16.26 13.22
N ARG A 47 -20.94 16.94 12.99
CA ARG A 47 -22.17 16.37 12.40
C ARG A 47 -22.15 16.50 10.88
N VAL A 48 -22.40 15.41 10.17
CA VAL A 48 -22.58 15.36 8.70
C VAL A 48 -24.02 14.95 8.35
N GLY A 49 -24.56 15.51 7.26
CA GLY A 49 -25.96 15.45 6.83
C GLY A 49 -26.51 14.03 6.55
N ARG A 50 -27.73 13.77 7.01
CA ARG A 50 -28.32 12.45 7.28
C ARG A 50 -28.88 11.64 6.10
N LYS A 51 -28.93 12.15 4.86
CA LYS A 51 -29.69 11.48 3.77
C LYS A 51 -28.84 10.64 2.80
N ALA A 52 -27.73 11.15 2.25
CA ALA A 52 -26.85 10.38 1.36
C ALA A 52 -26.02 9.34 2.13
N ALA A 53 -25.63 9.66 3.37
CA ALA A 53 -24.99 8.71 4.27
C ALA A 53 -25.88 7.49 4.53
N LYS A 54 -27.22 7.65 4.65
CA LYS A 54 -28.10 6.56 5.06
C LYS A 54 -28.10 5.36 4.10
N VAL A 55 -28.04 5.59 2.78
CA VAL A 55 -28.12 4.52 1.77
C VAL A 55 -26.82 3.71 1.68
N ALA A 56 -25.67 4.39 1.68
CA ALA A 56 -24.35 3.73 1.73
C ALA A 56 -24.06 3.08 3.10
N PHE A 57 -24.64 3.62 4.19
CA PHE A 57 -24.46 3.11 5.55
C PHE A 57 -25.36 1.90 5.85
N THR A 58 -26.49 1.73 5.16
CA THR A 58 -27.32 0.52 5.27
C THR A 58 -26.68 -0.72 4.64
N GLN A 59 -26.00 -0.59 3.48
CA GLN A 59 -25.32 -1.73 2.85
C GLN A 59 -24.04 -2.17 3.58
N ARG A 60 -23.31 -1.24 4.22
CA ARG A 60 -22.10 -1.59 4.99
C ARG A 60 -22.37 -2.36 6.28
N ARG A 61 -23.59 -2.30 6.82
CA ARG A 61 -23.89 -2.88 8.14
C ARG A 61 -24.14 -4.39 8.09
N GLU A 62 -24.31 -4.97 6.91
CA GLU A 62 -24.46 -6.43 6.75
C GLU A 62 -23.11 -7.16 6.56
N MET A 63 -22.05 -6.47 6.12
CA MET A 63 -20.76 -7.10 5.79
C MET A 63 -19.89 -7.51 6.99
N ALA A 64 -20.34 -7.27 8.22
CA ALA A 64 -19.65 -7.73 9.43
C ALA A 64 -20.63 -8.26 10.48
N THR A 65 -21.66 -8.99 10.04
CA THR A 65 -22.44 -9.79 10.97
C THR A 65 -21.83 -11.18 11.05
N ASN A 66 -21.53 -11.60 12.27
CA ASN A 66 -21.04 -12.91 12.71
C ASN A 66 -22.08 -14.01 12.43
N LYS A 67 -22.71 -14.00 11.25
CA LYS A 67 -23.70 -14.98 10.84
C LYS A 67 -22.91 -16.14 10.21
N PRO A 68 -22.98 -17.35 10.78
CA PRO A 68 -22.50 -18.53 10.05
C PRO A 68 -23.17 -18.56 8.67
N SER A 69 -22.51 -19.21 7.68
CA SER A 69 -23.18 -19.58 6.43
C SER A 69 -24.59 -20.07 6.78
N ARG A 70 -25.60 -19.55 6.07
CA ARG A 70 -27.02 -19.88 6.33
C ARG A 70 -27.28 -21.40 6.27
N HIS A 71 -26.37 -22.15 5.65
CA HIS A 71 -26.47 -23.58 5.46
C HIS A 71 -25.58 -24.35 6.44
N PRO A 72 -26.15 -25.26 7.25
CA PRO A 72 -25.36 -26.14 8.12
C PRO A 72 -24.47 -27.07 7.29
N LEU A 73 -23.48 -27.68 7.94
CA LEU A 73 -22.66 -28.72 7.31
C LEU A 73 -23.53 -29.91 6.88
N PRO A 74 -23.26 -30.54 5.72
CA PRO A 74 -24.04 -31.69 5.28
C PRO A 74 -23.99 -32.84 6.30
N GLU A 75 -25.13 -33.38 6.71
CA GLU A 75 -25.18 -34.44 7.74
C GLU A 75 -24.31 -35.66 7.42
N LYS A 76 -24.26 -36.05 6.14
CA LYS A 76 -23.42 -37.16 5.67
C LYS A 76 -21.93 -36.87 5.93
N TRP A 77 -21.52 -35.62 5.72
CA TRP A 77 -20.15 -35.17 6.00
C TRP A 77 -19.88 -35.16 7.50
N VAL A 78 -20.80 -34.61 8.32
CA VAL A 78 -20.66 -34.58 9.79
C VAL A 78 -20.52 -35.97 10.37
N LYS A 79 -21.35 -36.94 9.95
CA LYS A 79 -21.26 -38.34 10.39
C LYS A 79 -19.92 -38.99 10.03
N ALA A 80 -19.42 -38.74 8.84
CA ALA A 80 -18.12 -39.26 8.40
C ALA A 80 -16.97 -38.62 9.19
N ALA A 81 -16.99 -37.30 9.37
CA ALA A 81 -16.00 -36.55 10.12
C ALA A 81 -15.95 -37.01 11.59
N ASN A 82 -17.09 -37.09 12.27
CA ASN A 82 -17.19 -37.60 13.65
C ASN A 82 -16.55 -38.99 13.81
N LYS A 83 -16.80 -39.89 12.85
CA LYS A 83 -16.19 -41.23 12.84
C LYS A 83 -14.67 -41.17 12.68
N GLU A 84 -14.17 -40.29 11.82
CA GLU A 84 -12.74 -40.16 11.52
C GLU A 84 -11.96 -39.55 12.69
N ILE A 85 -12.44 -38.43 13.26
CA ILE A 85 -11.77 -37.72 14.35
C ILE A 85 -12.13 -38.25 15.75
N LYS A 86 -12.98 -39.28 15.82
CA LYS A 86 -13.50 -39.87 17.07
C LYS A 86 -14.10 -38.79 17.99
N ALA A 87 -14.96 -37.95 17.44
CA ALA A 87 -15.66 -36.88 18.15
C ALA A 87 -17.17 -36.94 17.85
N GLU A 88 -17.96 -36.17 18.60
CA GLU A 88 -19.42 -36.07 18.40
C GLU A 88 -19.85 -34.70 17.85
N ASP A 89 -18.94 -33.73 17.84
CA ASP A 89 -19.14 -32.31 17.60
C ASP A 89 -18.32 -31.77 16.42
N ALA A 90 -17.98 -32.60 15.43
CA ALA A 90 -17.17 -32.20 14.27
C ALA A 90 -17.75 -31.01 13.48
N ASP A 91 -19.05 -30.78 13.57
CA ASP A 91 -19.75 -29.65 12.93
C ASP A 91 -19.46 -28.29 13.58
N THR A 92 -18.97 -28.28 14.82
CA THR A 92 -18.54 -27.06 15.53
C THR A 92 -17.03 -27.04 15.75
N LYS A 93 -16.46 -28.17 16.16
CA LYS A 93 -15.04 -28.33 16.49
C LYS A 93 -14.11 -28.10 15.30
N LEU A 94 -14.58 -28.38 14.07
CA LEU A 94 -13.80 -28.20 12.85
C LEU A 94 -14.07 -26.87 12.13
N ILE A 95 -14.90 -25.99 12.70
CA ILE A 95 -15.06 -24.63 12.18
C ILE A 95 -13.81 -23.82 12.54
N TRP A 96 -13.19 -23.23 11.52
CA TRP A 96 -12.11 -22.27 11.74
C TRP A 96 -12.69 -20.88 11.92
N HIS A 97 -12.50 -20.30 13.10
CA HIS A 97 -12.79 -18.88 13.34
C HIS A 97 -11.58 -18.03 12.96
N THR A 98 -11.71 -17.23 11.91
CA THR A 98 -10.63 -16.34 11.46
C THR A 98 -10.47 -15.12 12.37
N ALA A 99 -9.38 -14.39 12.21
CA ALA A 99 -9.15 -13.14 12.94
C ALA A 99 -10.20 -12.06 12.62
N GLU A 100 -10.82 -12.14 11.44
CA GLU A 100 -11.93 -11.28 11.00
C GLU A 100 -13.26 -11.63 11.71
N GLY A 101 -13.31 -12.70 12.50
CA GLY A 101 -14.54 -13.21 13.10
C GLY A 101 -15.43 -13.97 12.11
N ILE A 102 -14.87 -14.48 11.01
CA ILE A 102 -15.59 -15.29 10.02
C ILE A 102 -15.46 -16.77 10.40
N ALA A 103 -16.60 -17.46 10.48
CA ALA A 103 -16.64 -18.91 10.67
C ALA A 103 -16.46 -19.62 9.32
N ILE A 104 -15.26 -20.12 9.05
CA ILE A 104 -14.95 -20.90 7.85
C ILE A 104 -15.32 -22.36 8.09
N LYS A 105 -16.24 -22.85 7.26
CA LYS A 105 -16.61 -24.26 7.25
C LYS A 105 -15.48 -25.10 6.64
N PRO A 106 -15.25 -26.32 7.12
CA PRO A 106 -14.26 -27.23 6.54
C PRO A 106 -14.64 -27.73 5.13
N VAL A 107 -15.90 -27.56 4.72
CA VAL A 107 -16.38 -27.87 3.36
C VAL A 107 -17.53 -26.93 2.98
N TYR A 108 -17.55 -26.52 1.71
CA TYR A 108 -18.61 -25.73 1.09
C TYR A 108 -19.23 -26.50 -0.08
N THR A 109 -20.51 -26.28 -0.34
CA THR A 109 -21.30 -26.96 -1.38
C THR A 109 -22.05 -25.93 -2.22
N ARG A 110 -22.73 -26.36 -3.31
CA ARG A 110 -23.60 -25.47 -4.09
C ARG A 110 -24.67 -24.78 -3.23
N LYS A 111 -25.16 -25.43 -2.16
CA LYS A 111 -26.10 -24.81 -1.24
C LYS A 111 -25.53 -23.55 -0.58
N ASP A 112 -24.23 -23.47 -0.39
CA ASP A 112 -23.58 -22.31 0.25
C ASP A 112 -23.59 -21.04 -0.59
N ILE A 113 -23.91 -21.12 -1.89
CA ILE A 113 -24.05 -19.96 -2.77
C ILE A 113 -25.52 -19.65 -3.10
N GLU A 114 -26.45 -20.53 -2.72
CA GLU A 114 -27.89 -20.37 -3.00
C GLU A 114 -28.45 -19.17 -2.23
N GLY A 115 -28.96 -18.17 -2.95
CA GLY A 115 -29.55 -16.98 -2.32
C GLY A 115 -28.55 -15.99 -1.72
N GLU A 116 -27.25 -16.15 -1.99
CA GLU A 116 -26.20 -15.20 -1.60
C GLU A 116 -26.06 -14.02 -2.58
N GLY A 117 -26.91 -13.95 -3.62
CA GLY A 117 -26.92 -12.86 -4.59
C GLY A 117 -25.69 -12.82 -5.51
N ILE A 118 -25.00 -13.96 -5.65
CA ILE A 118 -23.91 -14.13 -6.60
C ILE A 118 -24.49 -14.17 -8.02
N ASP A 119 -24.02 -13.28 -8.87
CA ASP A 119 -24.32 -13.30 -10.30
C ASP A 119 -23.36 -14.26 -11.02
N GLU A 120 -23.88 -15.42 -11.44
CA GLU A 120 -23.09 -16.44 -12.15
C GLU A 120 -22.63 -15.99 -13.54
N GLU A 121 -23.30 -14.98 -14.12
CA GLU A 121 -22.98 -14.41 -15.43
C GLU A 121 -22.05 -13.20 -15.33
N GLU A 122 -21.55 -12.85 -14.13
CA GLU A 122 -20.66 -11.69 -13.96
C GLU A 122 -19.40 -11.82 -14.83
N LEU A 123 -19.09 -10.75 -15.56
CA LEU A 123 -17.92 -10.62 -16.44
C LEU A 123 -16.91 -9.61 -15.87
N PRO A 124 -15.59 -9.86 -16.03
CA PRO A 124 -14.58 -8.87 -15.70
C PRO A 124 -14.71 -7.61 -16.58
N GLY A 125 -14.39 -6.45 -16.03
CA GLY A 125 -14.53 -5.17 -16.74
C GLY A 125 -15.94 -4.57 -16.68
N GLU A 126 -16.89 -5.23 -16.01
CA GLU A 126 -18.24 -4.74 -15.79
C GLU A 126 -18.52 -4.58 -14.29
N PHE A 127 -19.32 -3.58 -13.91
CA PHE A 127 -19.72 -3.38 -12.52
C PHE A 127 -20.50 -4.62 -12.02
N PRO A 128 -20.22 -5.18 -10.82
CA PRO A 128 -19.48 -4.59 -9.69
C PRO A 128 -17.96 -4.87 -9.67
N PHE A 129 -17.39 -5.42 -10.74
CA PHE A 129 -15.96 -5.70 -10.92
C PHE A 129 -15.38 -6.75 -9.96
N THR A 130 -16.20 -7.62 -9.37
CA THR A 130 -15.75 -8.70 -8.48
C THR A 130 -14.71 -9.58 -9.19
N ARG A 131 -14.91 -9.82 -10.49
CA ARG A 131 -14.02 -10.64 -11.32
C ARG A 131 -12.86 -9.89 -11.96
N GLY A 132 -12.78 -8.57 -11.74
CA GLY A 132 -11.65 -7.73 -12.14
C GLY A 132 -12.06 -6.46 -12.89
N PRO A 133 -11.23 -5.41 -12.88
CA PRO A 133 -11.56 -4.10 -13.45
C PRO A 133 -11.39 -3.99 -14.97
N ARG A 134 -10.85 -5.01 -15.65
CA ARG A 134 -10.57 -5.00 -17.09
C ARG A 134 -11.07 -6.28 -17.73
N THR A 135 -11.70 -6.20 -18.91
CA THR A 135 -12.30 -7.36 -19.59
C THR A 135 -11.32 -8.49 -19.86
N THR A 136 -10.10 -8.18 -20.31
CA THR A 136 -9.09 -9.21 -20.63
C THR A 136 -8.18 -9.55 -19.46
N MET A 137 -8.24 -8.80 -18.35
CA MET A 137 -7.32 -8.91 -17.22
C MET A 137 -5.86 -9.18 -17.68
N TYR A 138 -5.27 -10.28 -17.25
CA TYR A 138 -3.87 -10.62 -17.52
C TYR A 138 -3.67 -11.46 -18.78
N THR A 139 -4.73 -11.78 -19.53
CA THR A 139 -4.63 -12.58 -20.76
C THR A 139 -3.95 -11.82 -21.90
N HIS A 140 -4.01 -10.48 -21.89
CA HIS A 140 -3.32 -9.63 -22.88
C HIS A 140 -2.12 -8.89 -22.27
N ARG A 141 -2.28 -8.31 -21.07
CA ARG A 141 -1.21 -7.55 -20.39
C ARG A 141 -1.12 -7.98 -18.92
N PRO A 142 0.03 -8.47 -18.44
CA PRO A 142 0.20 -8.82 -17.03
C PRO A 142 0.13 -7.58 -16.14
N TRP A 143 0.04 -7.78 -14.83
CA TRP A 143 0.18 -6.68 -13.88
C TRP A 143 1.57 -6.04 -14.01
N THR A 144 1.66 -4.74 -13.69
CA THR A 144 2.94 -4.03 -13.70
C THR A 144 3.80 -4.52 -12.54
N VAL A 145 4.96 -5.10 -12.83
CA VAL A 145 5.99 -5.34 -11.82
C VAL A 145 6.61 -4.01 -11.44
N ARG A 146 6.37 -3.56 -10.20
CA ARG A 146 6.88 -2.30 -9.67
C ARG A 146 7.54 -2.54 -8.32
N GLN A 147 8.86 -2.68 -8.34
CA GLN A 147 9.63 -2.84 -7.12
C GLN A 147 9.74 -1.51 -6.39
N TYR A 148 9.42 -1.55 -5.09
CA TYR A 148 9.66 -0.44 -4.18
C TYR A 148 11.16 -0.37 -3.92
N ALA A 149 11.83 0.65 -4.46
CA ALA A 149 13.27 0.80 -4.38
C ALA A 149 13.64 2.21 -3.93
N GLY A 150 14.74 2.31 -3.20
CA GLY A 150 15.26 3.55 -2.67
C GLY A 150 16.47 3.20 -1.81
N PHE A 151 17.61 3.72 -2.21
CA PHE A 151 18.85 3.65 -1.43
C PHE A 151 19.08 5.01 -0.78
N SER A 152 20.11 5.09 0.06
CA SER A 152 20.32 6.26 0.91
C SER A 152 20.50 7.57 0.14
N THR A 153 21.14 7.57 -1.03
CA THR A 153 21.35 8.78 -1.84
C THR A 153 20.63 8.75 -3.19
N ALA A 154 20.48 9.93 -3.79
CA ALA A 154 19.88 10.10 -5.10
C ALA A 154 20.69 9.40 -6.20
N GLU A 155 22.02 9.44 -6.14
CA GLU A 155 22.93 8.79 -7.10
C GLU A 155 22.84 7.27 -7.04
N GLU A 156 22.82 6.70 -5.82
CA GLU A 156 22.69 5.26 -5.64
C GLU A 156 21.34 4.75 -6.15
N THR A 157 20.28 5.52 -5.86
CA THR A 157 18.93 5.22 -6.32
C THR A 157 18.80 5.37 -7.84
N ASN A 158 19.37 6.41 -8.44
CA ASN A 158 19.42 6.60 -9.89
C ASN A 158 20.16 5.45 -10.58
N LYS A 159 21.35 5.10 -10.08
CA LYS A 159 22.14 3.97 -10.61
C LYS A 159 21.36 2.67 -10.59
N PHE A 160 20.54 2.45 -9.55
CA PHE A 160 19.62 1.32 -9.50
C PHE A 160 18.51 1.43 -10.56
N TYR A 161 17.85 2.59 -10.69
CA TYR A 161 16.82 2.81 -11.70
C TYR A 161 17.33 2.56 -13.11
N ARG A 162 18.50 3.07 -13.48
CA ARG A 162 19.08 2.85 -14.81
C ARG A 162 19.31 1.38 -15.11
N LYS A 163 19.81 0.61 -14.13
CA LYS A 163 19.96 -0.85 -14.25
C LYS A 163 18.61 -1.55 -14.43
N ALA A 164 17.61 -1.14 -13.64
CA ALA A 164 16.27 -1.72 -13.71
C ALA A 164 15.59 -1.43 -15.05
N VAL A 165 15.70 -0.21 -15.56
CA VAL A 165 15.18 0.19 -16.87
C VAL A 165 15.88 -0.58 -17.99
N ALA A 166 17.21 -0.73 -17.93
CA ALA A 166 17.97 -1.54 -18.87
C ALA A 166 17.54 -3.03 -18.85
N ALA A 167 17.08 -3.52 -17.69
CA ALA A 167 16.52 -4.87 -17.53
C ALA A 167 15.03 -4.97 -17.91
N GLY A 168 14.41 -3.90 -18.45
CA GLY A 168 13.04 -3.89 -18.94
C GLY A 168 11.98 -3.47 -17.92
N GLN A 169 12.37 -2.94 -16.75
CA GLN A 169 11.41 -2.41 -15.77
C GLN A 169 10.67 -1.20 -16.35
N GLN A 170 9.35 -1.26 -16.37
CA GLN A 170 8.49 -0.24 -16.99
C GLN A 170 7.97 0.83 -16.01
N GLY A 171 8.17 0.64 -14.71
CA GLY A 171 7.71 1.57 -13.67
C GLY A 171 8.70 1.69 -12.54
N LEU A 172 8.94 2.92 -12.07
CA LEU A 172 9.83 3.22 -10.95
C LEU A 172 9.00 3.52 -9.70
N SER A 173 9.55 3.21 -8.53
CA SER A 173 8.93 3.61 -7.27
C SER A 173 9.98 4.24 -6.38
N VAL A 174 9.68 5.42 -5.85
CA VAL A 174 10.57 6.18 -4.99
C VAL A 174 10.15 5.99 -3.54
N ALA A 175 11.11 5.55 -2.72
CA ALA A 175 11.04 5.57 -1.27
C ALA A 175 11.84 6.76 -0.73
N PHE A 176 11.22 7.59 0.11
CA PHE A 176 11.86 8.75 0.71
C PHE A 176 12.28 8.44 2.15
N ASP A 177 13.29 9.14 2.66
CA ASP A 177 13.65 9.05 4.06
C ASP A 177 12.61 9.71 4.99
N LEU A 178 12.79 9.55 6.30
CA LEU A 178 11.84 10.08 7.29
C LEU A 178 11.90 11.61 7.41
N ALA A 179 13.05 12.23 7.12
CA ALA A 179 13.24 13.67 7.16
C ALA A 179 12.38 14.34 6.08
N THR A 180 12.59 13.92 4.83
CA THR A 180 11.83 14.34 3.65
C THR A 180 10.34 14.07 3.85
N HIS A 181 9.97 12.89 4.36
CA HIS A 181 8.56 12.55 4.65
C HIS A 181 7.83 13.59 5.51
N ARG A 182 8.55 14.18 6.47
CA ARG A 182 8.03 15.12 7.46
C ARG A 182 8.37 16.58 7.13
N GLY A 183 8.91 16.84 5.93
CA GLY A 183 9.16 18.19 5.43
C GLY A 183 10.31 18.90 6.15
N TYR A 184 11.33 18.15 6.54
CA TYR A 184 12.58 18.69 7.06
C TYR A 184 13.69 18.55 6.02
N ASP A 185 14.52 19.58 5.93
CA ASP A 185 15.80 19.52 5.23
C ASP A 185 16.79 18.65 6.04
N SER A 186 17.74 18.04 5.35
CA SER A 186 18.74 17.13 5.94
C SER A 186 19.60 17.74 7.05
N ASP A 187 19.77 19.06 7.08
CA ASP A 187 20.56 19.76 8.11
C ASP A 187 19.75 20.09 9.38
N HIS A 188 18.45 19.81 9.39
CA HIS A 188 17.59 20.15 10.50
C HIS A 188 17.91 19.30 11.74
N GLN A 189 18.12 19.95 12.89
CA GLN A 189 18.60 19.31 14.13
C GLN A 189 17.78 18.11 14.61
N ARG A 190 16.49 18.02 14.25
CA ARG A 190 15.60 16.92 14.65
C ARG A 190 15.79 15.62 13.87
N VAL A 191 16.46 15.66 12.72
CA VAL A 191 16.47 14.53 11.75
C VAL A 191 17.87 14.01 11.43
N VAL A 192 18.88 14.42 12.19
CA VAL A 192 20.29 14.03 11.98
C VAL A 192 20.48 12.51 11.88
N GLY A 193 19.67 11.72 12.60
CA GLY A 193 19.72 10.25 12.57
C GLY A 193 18.84 9.58 11.51
N ASP A 194 18.05 10.35 10.77
CA ASP A 194 17.02 9.86 9.85
C ASP A 194 17.40 10.04 8.37
N VAL A 195 18.33 10.96 8.07
CA VAL A 195 18.77 11.30 6.71
C VAL A 195 19.28 10.07 5.96
N GLY A 196 18.66 9.76 4.82
CA GLY A 196 19.06 8.64 3.95
C GLY A 196 18.85 7.25 4.54
N MET A 197 18.18 7.11 5.69
CA MET A 197 18.10 5.82 6.40
C MET A 197 17.00 4.89 5.91
N ALA A 198 15.83 5.46 5.56
CA ALA A 198 14.65 4.71 5.13
C ALA A 198 14.40 4.77 3.61
N GLY A 199 15.09 5.67 2.91
CA GLY A 199 14.93 5.95 1.50
C GLY A 199 15.86 7.09 1.09
N VAL A 200 15.62 7.66 -0.09
CA VAL A 200 16.41 8.79 -0.59
C VAL A 200 16.07 10.08 0.17
N ALA A 201 17.09 10.85 0.54
CA ALA A 201 16.95 12.21 1.04
C ALA A 201 16.69 13.17 -0.13
N ILE A 202 15.64 13.99 -0.04
CA ILE A 202 15.30 15.03 -1.01
C ILE A 202 15.07 16.34 -0.24
N ASP A 203 15.95 17.30 -0.46
CA ASP A 203 15.89 18.63 0.15
C ASP A 203 15.47 19.68 -0.88
N SER A 204 15.79 19.44 -2.15
CA SER A 204 15.57 20.38 -3.25
C SER A 204 15.21 19.69 -4.57
N VAL A 205 14.89 20.50 -5.58
CA VAL A 205 14.72 20.02 -6.95
C VAL A 205 16.00 19.42 -7.52
N GLU A 206 17.18 19.86 -7.07
CA GLU A 206 18.47 19.35 -7.55
C GLU A 206 18.65 17.85 -7.20
N ASP A 207 18.14 17.42 -6.05
CA ASP A 207 18.18 16.00 -5.66
C ASP A 207 17.27 15.14 -6.55
N VAL A 208 16.11 15.68 -6.94
CA VAL A 208 15.18 15.01 -7.86
C VAL A 208 15.75 14.95 -9.27
N LYS A 209 16.50 15.97 -9.70
CA LYS A 209 17.22 15.98 -10.97
C LYS A 209 18.29 14.90 -11.01
N ILE A 210 19.08 14.75 -9.93
CA ILE A 210 20.04 13.64 -9.79
C ILE A 210 19.32 12.29 -9.80
N LEU A 211 18.22 12.18 -9.06
CA LEU A 211 17.43 10.95 -8.94
C LEU A 211 16.94 10.44 -10.31
N PHE A 212 16.56 11.34 -11.20
CA PHE A 212 16.04 11.02 -12.54
C PHE A 212 16.99 11.36 -13.69
N ASP A 213 18.28 11.59 -13.40
CA ASP A 213 19.28 11.82 -14.44
C ASP A 213 19.35 10.61 -15.40
N GLU A 214 19.36 10.89 -16.70
CA GLU A 214 19.29 9.88 -17.78
C GLU A 214 18.09 8.91 -17.70
N ILE A 215 17.03 9.25 -16.95
CA ILE A 215 15.75 8.52 -16.92
C ILE A 215 14.69 9.30 -17.70
N PRO A 216 14.14 8.75 -18.81
CA PRO A 216 13.16 9.46 -19.64
C PRO A 216 11.77 9.47 -18.98
N LEU A 217 11.43 10.54 -18.25
CA LEU A 217 10.19 10.64 -17.47
C LEU A 217 8.92 10.56 -18.32
N GLU A 218 8.96 10.89 -19.61
CA GLU A 218 7.84 10.76 -20.55
C GLU A 218 7.50 9.31 -20.91
N LYS A 219 8.43 8.37 -20.65
CA LYS A 219 8.28 6.93 -20.92
C LYS A 219 8.13 6.11 -19.66
N MET A 220 8.45 6.68 -18.50
CA MET A 220 8.44 5.98 -17.23
C MET A 220 7.19 6.33 -16.42
N SER A 221 6.57 5.31 -15.86
CA SER A 221 5.56 5.53 -14.82
C SER A 221 6.25 5.63 -13.47
N VAL A 222 6.20 6.79 -12.80
CA VAL A 222 6.86 7.01 -11.51
C VAL A 222 5.86 7.01 -10.37
N SER A 223 6.05 6.12 -9.39
CA SER A 223 5.26 6.08 -8.16
C SER A 223 6.05 6.70 -7.03
N MET A 224 5.47 7.65 -6.30
CA MET A 224 6.10 8.34 -5.18
C MET A 224 5.29 8.06 -3.91
N THR A 225 5.89 7.35 -2.95
CA THR A 225 5.26 7.07 -1.66
C THR A 225 5.45 8.26 -0.71
N MET A 226 4.85 9.41 -1.04
CA MET A 226 4.90 10.63 -0.24
C MET A 226 3.50 11.06 0.23
N ASN A 227 3.41 11.62 1.45
CA ASN A 227 2.15 12.09 2.04
C ASN A 227 2.30 13.41 2.82
N GLY A 228 3.16 13.47 3.85
CA GLY A 228 3.33 14.66 4.69
C GLY A 228 3.82 15.86 3.89
N ALA A 229 5.03 15.75 3.32
CA ALA A 229 5.64 16.76 2.46
C ALA A 229 5.23 16.62 0.98
N VAL A 230 3.97 16.28 0.72
CA VAL A 230 3.50 15.98 -0.64
C VAL A 230 3.61 17.17 -1.60
N LEU A 231 3.42 18.40 -1.12
CA LEU A 231 3.51 19.60 -1.95
C LEU A 231 4.91 19.84 -2.53
N PRO A 232 5.98 20.00 -1.72
CA PRO A 232 7.31 20.23 -2.28
C PRO A 232 7.78 19.07 -3.16
N ILE A 233 7.51 17.81 -2.76
CA ILE A 233 7.92 16.64 -3.56
C ILE A 233 7.20 16.59 -4.91
N MET A 234 5.90 16.88 -4.94
CA MET A 234 5.16 16.96 -6.21
C MET A 234 5.69 18.11 -7.09
N ALA A 235 5.98 19.26 -6.49
CA ALA A 235 6.53 20.42 -7.21
C ALA A 235 7.92 20.11 -7.79
N PHE A 236 8.82 19.51 -7.01
CA PHE A 236 10.15 19.13 -7.49
C PHE A 236 10.08 18.09 -8.61
N TYR A 237 9.16 17.12 -8.53
CA TYR A 237 8.94 16.17 -9.62
C TYR A 237 8.46 16.84 -10.90
N VAL A 238 7.53 17.79 -10.79
CA VAL A 238 7.03 18.58 -11.92
C VAL A 238 8.16 19.39 -12.56
N VAL A 239 8.93 20.15 -11.76
CA VAL A 239 10.03 20.97 -12.27
C VAL A 239 11.13 20.12 -12.91
N ALA A 240 11.50 18.99 -12.30
CA ALA A 240 12.48 18.08 -12.89
C ALA A 240 12.01 17.54 -14.25
N ALA A 241 10.73 17.26 -14.43
CA ALA A 241 10.16 16.88 -15.71
C ALA A 241 10.16 18.03 -16.74
N GLU A 242 9.81 19.24 -16.31
CA GLU A 242 9.85 20.44 -17.16
C GLU A 242 11.27 20.73 -17.65
N GLU A 243 12.28 20.60 -16.78
CA GLU A 243 13.69 20.77 -17.14
C GLU A 243 14.20 19.67 -18.08
N GLN A 244 13.60 18.47 -18.08
CA GLN A 244 13.81 17.45 -19.12
C GLN A 244 13.06 17.76 -20.43
N GLY A 245 12.26 18.82 -20.49
CA GLY A 245 11.43 19.16 -21.64
C GLY A 245 10.18 18.27 -21.79
N VAL A 246 9.72 17.63 -20.71
CA VAL A 246 8.56 16.74 -20.72
C VAL A 246 7.27 17.54 -20.43
N PRO A 247 6.30 17.59 -21.37
CA PRO A 247 5.00 18.18 -21.10
C PRO A 247 4.25 17.43 -19.98
N LEU A 248 3.59 18.17 -19.10
CA LEU A 248 2.94 17.62 -17.90
C LEU A 248 1.88 16.56 -18.22
N GLU A 249 1.19 16.68 -19.36
CA GLU A 249 0.17 15.74 -19.82
C GLU A 249 0.73 14.38 -20.25
N LYS A 250 2.06 14.28 -20.44
CA LYS A 250 2.74 13.01 -20.70
C LYS A 250 3.16 12.29 -19.43
N LEU A 251 3.23 12.97 -18.28
CA LEU A 251 3.66 12.35 -17.04
C LEU A 251 2.66 11.27 -16.61
N THR A 252 3.18 10.07 -16.41
CA THR A 252 2.41 8.95 -15.88
C THR A 252 3.01 8.55 -14.54
N GLY A 253 2.16 8.17 -13.59
CA GLY A 253 2.66 7.91 -12.25
C GLY A 253 1.58 7.95 -11.21
N THR A 254 2.02 7.90 -9.96
CA THR A 254 1.16 7.96 -8.79
C THR A 254 1.88 8.69 -7.67
N ILE A 255 1.20 9.56 -6.95
CA ILE A 255 1.65 10.01 -5.63
C ILE A 255 0.70 9.46 -4.57
N GLN A 256 1.22 8.97 -3.45
CA GLN A 256 0.38 8.27 -2.47
C GLN A 256 -0.69 9.19 -1.88
N ASN A 257 -0.30 10.37 -1.37
CA ASN A 257 -1.19 11.48 -1.02
C ASN A 257 -2.44 11.10 -0.20
N ASP A 258 -2.31 10.11 0.67
CA ASP A 258 -3.38 9.63 1.55
C ASP A 258 -3.02 10.02 2.99
N VAL A 259 -3.45 11.20 3.43
CA VAL A 259 -3.10 11.69 4.77
C VAL A 259 -3.96 11.08 5.86
N LEU A 260 -5.13 10.51 5.55
CA LEU A 260 -6.01 9.95 6.58
C LEU A 260 -5.36 8.74 7.25
N LYS A 261 -4.76 7.84 6.45
CA LYS A 261 -3.98 6.72 7.00
C LYS A 261 -2.70 7.14 7.71
N GLU A 262 -2.17 8.33 7.42
CA GLU A 262 -1.04 8.88 8.20
C GLU A 262 -1.45 9.16 9.65
N PHE A 263 -2.62 9.76 9.87
CA PHE A 263 -3.12 9.98 11.22
C PHE A 263 -3.51 8.69 11.95
N MET A 264 -3.93 7.66 11.21
CA MET A 264 -4.37 6.40 11.81
C MET A 264 -3.19 5.51 12.24
N VAL A 265 -2.20 5.33 11.37
CA VAL A 265 -1.19 4.27 11.55
C VAL A 265 0.23 4.63 11.12
N ARG A 266 0.42 5.55 10.16
CA ARG A 266 1.74 5.74 9.52
C ARG A 266 2.56 6.92 10.06
N ASN A 267 1.93 7.88 10.71
CA ASN A 267 2.57 8.92 11.54
C ASN A 267 3.59 9.83 10.83
N THR A 268 3.50 10.03 9.50
CA THR A 268 4.33 11.01 8.77
C THR A 268 3.57 12.29 8.38
N TYR A 269 2.46 12.60 9.06
CA TYR A 269 1.72 13.84 8.87
C TYR A 269 2.53 15.07 9.36
N ILE A 270 2.29 16.22 8.74
CA ILE A 270 2.89 17.51 9.12
C ILE A 270 1.83 18.43 9.73
N TYR A 271 0.75 18.68 8.98
CA TYR A 271 -0.30 19.62 9.37
C TYR A 271 -1.46 18.91 10.07
N PRO A 272 -2.35 19.65 10.76
CA PRO A 272 -3.61 19.11 11.25
C PRO A 272 -4.50 18.52 10.12
N PRO A 273 -5.52 17.72 10.44
CA PRO A 273 -6.33 17.03 9.44
C PRO A 273 -6.99 17.94 8.39
N GLN A 274 -7.59 19.06 8.80
CA GLN A 274 -8.31 19.95 7.88
C GLN A 274 -7.42 20.61 6.82
N PRO A 275 -6.29 21.29 7.17
CA PRO A 275 -5.38 21.81 6.15
C PRO A 275 -4.75 20.70 5.30
N SER A 276 -4.49 19.52 5.87
CA SER A 276 -3.98 18.38 5.10
C SER A 276 -4.95 17.89 4.02
N LEU A 277 -6.25 17.82 4.35
CA LEU A 277 -7.29 17.48 3.36
C LEU A 277 -7.44 18.55 2.28
N ARG A 278 -7.25 19.83 2.62
CA ARG A 278 -7.20 20.90 1.63
C ARG A 278 -6.05 20.70 0.64
N ILE A 279 -4.85 20.38 1.13
CA ILE A 279 -3.68 20.09 0.28
C ILE A 279 -3.99 18.96 -0.71
N ILE A 280 -4.62 17.88 -0.24
CA ILE A 280 -5.06 16.78 -1.12
C ILE A 280 -6.00 17.30 -2.22
N SER A 281 -6.99 18.11 -1.85
CA SER A 281 -7.94 18.71 -2.79
C SER A 281 -7.24 19.58 -3.85
N ASP A 282 -6.27 20.39 -3.44
CA ASP A 282 -5.52 21.27 -4.35
C ASP A 282 -4.68 20.43 -5.34
N ILE A 283 -4.03 19.35 -4.88
CA ILE A 283 -3.28 18.41 -5.74
C ILE A 283 -4.21 17.71 -6.73
N MET A 284 -5.38 17.22 -6.28
CA MET A 284 -6.37 16.60 -7.17
C MET A 284 -6.89 17.59 -8.22
N SER A 285 -7.14 18.84 -7.82
CA SER A 285 -7.57 19.89 -8.74
C SER A 285 -6.48 20.22 -9.77
N TYR A 286 -5.22 20.36 -9.34
CA TYR A 286 -4.12 20.69 -10.24
C TYR A 286 -3.84 19.56 -11.25
N THR A 287 -3.80 18.32 -10.78
CA THR A 287 -3.50 17.14 -11.61
C THR A 287 -4.62 16.81 -12.59
N SER A 288 -5.90 17.02 -12.22
CA SER A 288 -7.02 16.77 -13.14
C SER A 288 -7.02 17.69 -14.36
N ILE A 289 -6.45 18.89 -14.24
CA ILE A 289 -6.32 19.87 -15.32
C ILE A 289 -5.01 19.66 -16.11
N ASN A 290 -3.88 19.54 -15.41
CA ASN A 290 -2.56 19.64 -16.03
C ASN A 290 -1.87 18.28 -16.27
N MET A 291 -2.26 17.22 -15.53
CA MET A 291 -1.58 15.93 -15.52
C MET A 291 -2.58 14.75 -15.62
N PRO A 292 -3.40 14.68 -16.69
CA PRO A 292 -4.54 13.75 -16.79
C PRO A 292 -4.18 12.26 -16.74
N LYS A 293 -2.91 11.89 -16.92
CA LYS A 293 -2.43 10.49 -16.84
C LYS A 293 -1.80 10.16 -15.48
N PHE A 294 -1.72 11.11 -14.57
CA PHE A 294 -1.11 10.96 -13.26
C PHE A 294 -2.16 10.64 -12.20
N ASN A 295 -1.95 9.60 -11.40
CA ASN A 295 -2.84 9.23 -10.31
C ASN A 295 -2.50 10.08 -9.08
N SER A 296 -3.40 10.99 -8.72
CA SER A 296 -3.16 11.99 -7.67
C SER A 296 -3.35 11.48 -6.24
N ILE A 297 -3.80 10.24 -6.07
CA ILE A 297 -3.94 9.57 -4.78
C ILE A 297 -3.82 8.06 -4.95
N SER A 298 -3.31 7.40 -3.91
CA SER A 298 -3.41 5.95 -3.71
C SER A 298 -4.01 5.70 -2.32
N ILE A 299 -5.32 5.47 -2.29
CA ILE A 299 -6.06 5.16 -1.05
C ILE A 299 -5.54 3.83 -0.52
N SER A 300 -4.97 3.84 0.68
CA SER A 300 -4.03 2.79 1.11
C SER A 300 -4.50 2.00 2.34
N GLY A 301 -4.91 0.75 2.13
CA GLY A 301 -5.16 -0.22 3.22
C GLY A 301 -3.91 -0.93 3.75
N TYR A 302 -2.85 -1.02 2.94
CA TYR A 302 -1.61 -1.76 3.28
C TYR A 302 -1.04 -1.41 4.67
N HIS A 303 -0.89 -0.12 4.96
CA HIS A 303 -0.31 0.33 6.23
C HIS A 303 -1.20 0.03 7.43
N MET A 304 -2.52 -0.07 7.24
CA MET A 304 -3.44 -0.45 8.31
C MET A 304 -3.27 -1.92 8.65
N GLN A 305 -3.15 -2.77 7.63
CA GLN A 305 -2.86 -4.20 7.82
C GLN A 305 -1.50 -4.42 8.49
N GLU A 306 -0.46 -3.73 8.05
CA GLU A 306 0.88 -3.80 8.68
C GLU A 306 0.87 -3.32 10.14
N ALA A 307 -0.04 -2.40 10.49
CA ALA A 307 -0.26 -1.97 11.86
C ALA A 307 -1.15 -2.92 12.69
N GLY A 308 -1.64 -4.01 12.08
CA GLY A 308 -2.39 -5.09 12.72
C GLY A 308 -3.90 -5.10 12.44
N ALA A 309 -4.40 -4.33 11.47
CA ALA A 309 -5.81 -4.38 11.09
C ALA A 309 -6.16 -5.71 10.37
N PRO A 310 -7.27 -6.38 10.72
CA PRO A 310 -7.79 -7.53 9.97
C PRO A 310 -8.41 -7.09 8.63
N ALA A 311 -8.68 -8.04 7.73
CA ALA A 311 -9.12 -7.73 6.37
C ALA A 311 -10.50 -7.04 6.27
N ASN A 312 -11.33 -7.11 7.32
CA ASN A 312 -12.68 -6.55 7.35
C ASN A 312 -12.75 -5.08 7.86
N LEU A 313 -11.61 -4.42 8.11
CA LEU A 313 -11.54 -3.05 8.62
C LEU A 313 -11.44 -1.99 7.51
#